data_AF-A0A821QDW1-F1
#
_entry.id   AF-A0A821QDW1-F1
#
_cell.length_a   1.000
_cell.length_b   1.000
_cell.length_c   1.000
_cell.angle_alpha   90.00
_cell.angle_beta   90.00
_cell.angle_gamma   90.00
#
_symmetry.space_group_name_H-M   'P 1'
#
loop_
_entity.id
_entity.type
_entity.pdbx_description
1 polymer ?
#
loop_
_entity_poly.entity_id
_entity_poly.type
_entity_poly.pdbx_seq_one_letter_code
_entity_poly.pdbx_strand_id
1 'polypeptide(L)'
;MSSINQYELLKTNGSWKDRLKYVLSLTDKNDIEKHLKESSISSYDDFKMLSFLSLSIKNEKNLFDMFKNNSLPTKQRATASQRWIQLQKDPKQIHNFIVESINDKNLPRYLKHQILKDLHRIDCLKKSSSFFYDLACHLTESNNHEQYNIDAYLLPFCKYDQIIDLLSRWSLKRFEQIDLTSAFYCKLIRYQPLIIIHLMKADLNEYKNDYEKFSNYFNKKYKTFDLIAKKEPKELLNLTIEYLNQLEKHKRFLPYFIHCNDTYFFEKCPEEMIQIITIIASNQPGQMKYTSSWNNEGYDFSSLQIPRSFSIENYVRLFLALYDTCRWSSNYTIGIFQYILQSPEQPLTLNRLKKQKKWLIDIVVEKHIGKELFLRKLLKEGNKDTLQLFQMYPDFTTPLSIHILSQSERDIAVDDKERLSFLRYQLMTQETFDKFLSLFKKTGSDVNQRVINYQLLLECAISTNEQYVKIVLEWIEKRFTNEQLNVIESFLSKLTSYSMRFNLEYLSNNINSIQTIIDIAINHLQQSSYTLQIIVNYGMFLLRSVEQHPNKQRKEIIQQFAKKIIKQ
;
A
#
# COMPACT_ATOMS: atom_id res chain seq x y z
N MET A 1 -4.36 -81.69 38.25
CA MET A 1 -3.05 -81.02 38.33
C MET A 1 -3.24 -79.69 39.02
N SER A 2 -2.41 -79.34 40.00
CA SER A 2 -2.49 -78.02 40.65
C SER A 2 -2.19 -76.92 39.64
N SER A 3 -2.78 -75.73 39.82
CA SER A 3 -2.56 -74.56 38.95
C SER A 3 -1.07 -74.20 38.80
N ILE A 4 -0.30 -74.43 39.87
CA ILE A 4 1.15 -74.19 39.94
C ILE A 4 1.93 -75.12 38.99
N ASN A 5 1.54 -76.40 38.86
CA ASN A 5 2.28 -77.37 38.03
C ASN A 5 2.13 -77.09 36.52
N GLN A 6 0.99 -76.54 36.10
CA GLN A 6 0.78 -76.20 34.69
C GLN A 6 1.47 -74.89 34.31
N TYR A 7 1.53 -73.92 35.23
CA TYR A 7 2.25 -72.66 35.02
C TYR A 7 3.76 -72.87 34.92
N GLU A 8 4.36 -73.69 35.79
CA GLU A 8 5.80 -73.99 35.73
C GLU A 8 6.16 -74.75 34.45
N LEU A 9 5.29 -75.63 33.96
CA LEU A 9 5.48 -76.33 32.69
C LEU A 9 5.37 -75.39 31.47
N LEU A 10 4.55 -74.34 31.58
CA LEU A 10 4.48 -73.26 30.59
C LEU A 10 5.65 -72.27 30.69
N LYS A 11 6.30 -72.12 31.87
CA LYS A 11 7.56 -71.36 32.00
C LYS A 11 8.71 -72.04 31.27
N THR A 12 8.78 -73.37 31.28
CA THR A 12 9.85 -74.11 30.61
C THR A 12 9.62 -74.26 29.11
N ASN A 13 8.36 -74.46 28.68
CA ASN A 13 8.06 -74.90 27.31
C ASN A 13 7.11 -73.98 26.52
N GLY A 14 6.52 -72.97 27.15
CA GLY A 14 5.50 -72.10 26.55
C GLY A 14 5.99 -70.68 26.27
N SER A 15 5.32 -69.99 25.33
CA SER A 15 5.58 -68.56 25.11
C SER A 15 4.96 -67.70 26.21
N TRP A 16 5.37 -66.43 26.33
CA TRP A 16 4.71 -65.47 27.23
C TRP A 16 3.20 -65.33 26.96
N LYS A 17 2.75 -65.56 25.72
CA LYS A 17 1.32 -65.52 25.35
C LYS A 17 0.57 -66.72 25.92
N ASP A 18 1.19 -67.89 25.92
CA ASP A 18 0.59 -69.12 26.45
C ASP A 18 0.47 -69.04 27.97
N ARG A 19 1.53 -68.53 28.62
CA ARG A 19 1.51 -68.18 30.05
C ARG A 19 0.44 -67.15 30.39
N LEU A 20 0.31 -66.09 29.60
CA LEU A 20 -0.73 -65.07 29.79
C LEU A 20 -2.15 -65.63 29.64
N LYS A 21 -2.40 -66.43 28.58
CA LYS A 21 -3.70 -67.08 28.36
C LYS A 21 -4.07 -68.00 29.52
N TYR A 22 -3.10 -68.76 30.00
CA TYR A 22 -3.29 -69.62 31.16
C TYR A 22 -3.68 -68.82 32.40
N VAL A 23 -2.91 -67.79 32.76
CA VAL A 23 -3.21 -66.97 33.95
C VAL A 23 -4.57 -66.26 33.83
N LEU A 24 -4.93 -65.76 32.65
CA LEU A 24 -6.26 -65.16 32.42
C LEU A 24 -7.42 -66.18 32.44
N SER A 25 -7.13 -67.47 32.29
CA SER A 25 -8.12 -68.55 32.40
C SER A 25 -8.40 -68.96 33.85
N LEU A 26 -7.58 -68.52 34.80
CA LEU A 26 -7.80 -68.77 36.23
C LEU A 26 -9.05 -68.00 36.70
N THR A 27 -9.91 -68.67 37.46
CA THR A 27 -11.19 -68.09 37.94
C THR A 27 -11.03 -67.34 39.26
N ASP A 28 -10.04 -67.69 40.08
CA ASP A 28 -9.75 -67.00 41.34
C ASP A 28 -8.81 -65.80 41.11
N LYS A 29 -9.29 -64.62 41.53
CA LYS A 29 -8.52 -63.37 41.48
C LYS A 29 -7.25 -63.44 42.33
N ASN A 30 -7.26 -64.18 43.45
CA ASN A 30 -6.09 -64.33 44.31
C ASN A 30 -4.98 -65.12 43.63
N ASP A 31 -5.33 -66.12 42.82
CA ASP A 31 -4.37 -66.90 42.03
C ASP A 31 -3.76 -66.06 40.91
N ILE A 32 -4.55 -65.20 40.27
CA ILE A 32 -4.04 -64.22 39.29
C ILE A 32 -3.10 -63.21 39.95
N GLU A 33 -3.46 -62.69 41.13
CA GLU A 33 -2.63 -61.75 41.89
C GLU A 33 -1.32 -62.36 42.41
N LYS A 34 -1.31 -63.67 42.69
CA LYS A 34 -0.09 -64.40 43.06
C LYS A 34 0.95 -64.35 41.93
N HIS A 35 0.51 -64.49 40.68
CA HIS A 35 1.39 -64.39 39.51
C HIS A 35 1.83 -62.95 39.18
N LEU A 36 1.15 -61.92 39.71
CA LEU A 36 1.63 -60.53 39.64
C LEU A 36 2.73 -60.22 40.66
N LYS A 37 2.74 -60.94 41.80
CA LYS A 37 3.69 -60.74 42.90
C LYS A 37 5.01 -61.51 42.71
N GLU A 38 5.12 -62.36 41.69
CA GLU A 38 6.37 -63.01 41.34
C GLU A 38 7.41 -61.93 40.94
N SER A 39 8.36 -61.72 41.85
CA SER A 39 9.18 -60.51 41.97
C SER A 39 10.33 -60.39 40.97
N SER A 40 10.50 -61.32 40.03
CA SER A 40 11.59 -61.30 39.07
C SER A 40 11.10 -61.02 37.66
N ILE A 41 11.26 -59.77 37.21
CA ILE A 41 11.30 -59.45 35.77
C ILE A 41 12.68 -59.91 35.27
N SER A 42 12.91 -61.22 35.25
CA SER A 42 14.19 -61.83 34.88
C SER A 42 14.43 -61.79 33.37
N SER A 43 13.36 -61.74 32.58
CA SER A 43 13.42 -61.72 31.11
C SER A 43 12.47 -60.69 30.49
N TYR A 44 12.73 -60.34 29.22
CA TYR A 44 11.84 -59.47 28.45
C TYR A 44 10.44 -60.06 28.22
N ASP A 45 10.34 -61.39 28.17
CA ASP A 45 9.08 -62.10 28.02
C ASP A 45 8.26 -62.08 29.32
N ASP A 46 8.92 -62.13 30.48
CA ASP A 46 8.27 -61.94 31.78
C ASP A 46 7.74 -60.50 31.91
N PHE A 47 8.53 -59.51 31.47
CA PHE A 47 8.08 -58.11 31.39
C PHE A 47 6.82 -57.97 30.53
N LYS A 48 6.81 -58.56 29.32
CA LYS A 48 5.64 -58.51 28.43
C LYS A 48 4.42 -59.16 29.06
N MET A 49 4.58 -60.36 29.61
CA MET A 49 3.49 -61.08 30.28
C MET A 49 2.91 -60.24 31.42
N LEU A 50 3.75 -59.79 32.36
CA LEU A 50 3.32 -59.03 33.54
C LEU A 50 2.68 -57.69 33.17
N SER A 51 3.24 -56.98 32.20
CA SER A 51 2.67 -55.71 31.74
C SER A 51 1.33 -55.91 31.01
N PHE A 52 1.11 -57.04 30.32
CA PHE A 52 -0.17 -57.32 29.64
C PHE A 52 -1.21 -57.81 30.64
N LEU A 53 -0.80 -58.69 31.55
CA LEU A 53 -1.64 -59.16 32.64
C LEU A 53 -2.15 -57.99 33.48
N SER A 54 -1.25 -57.08 33.89
CA SER A 54 -1.59 -55.89 34.67
C SER A 54 -2.58 -54.98 33.94
N LEU A 55 -2.45 -54.84 32.62
CA LEU A 55 -3.43 -54.10 31.80
C LEU A 55 -4.80 -54.80 31.79
N SER A 56 -4.81 -56.12 31.53
CA SER A 56 -6.05 -56.90 31.43
C SER A 56 -6.87 -56.90 32.72
N ILE A 57 -6.21 -56.93 33.88
CA ILE A 57 -6.87 -56.92 35.19
C ILE A 57 -6.90 -55.54 35.84
N LYS A 58 -6.49 -54.48 35.11
CA LYS A 58 -6.49 -53.09 35.56
C LYS A 58 -5.68 -52.85 36.85
N ASN A 59 -4.55 -53.53 37.00
CA ASN A 59 -3.64 -53.31 38.12
C ASN A 59 -2.65 -52.17 37.82
N GLU A 60 -3.06 -50.96 38.17
CA GLU A 60 -2.28 -49.73 37.97
C GLU A 60 -0.99 -49.72 38.79
N LYS A 61 -1.04 -50.19 40.05
CA LYS A 61 0.12 -50.16 40.95
C LYS A 61 1.32 -50.91 40.36
N ASN A 62 1.09 -52.11 39.84
CA ASN A 62 2.18 -52.91 39.26
C ASN A 62 2.82 -52.22 38.04
N LEU A 63 2.01 -51.60 37.16
CA LEU A 63 2.55 -50.87 36.01
C LEU A 63 3.35 -49.63 36.43
N PHE A 64 2.93 -48.95 37.50
CA PHE A 64 3.67 -47.82 38.06
C PHE A 64 5.00 -48.26 38.69
N ASP A 65 5.00 -49.35 39.45
CA ASP A 65 6.21 -49.93 40.06
C ASP A 65 7.21 -50.38 38.97
N MET A 66 6.72 -51.00 37.89
CA MET A 66 7.51 -51.34 36.71
C MET A 66 8.11 -50.09 36.05
N PHE A 67 7.38 -48.98 35.96
CA PHE A 67 7.91 -47.73 35.42
C PHE A 67 9.01 -47.11 36.32
N LYS A 68 8.83 -47.15 37.64
CA LYS A 68 9.79 -46.61 38.62
C LYS A 68 11.03 -47.48 38.81
N ASN A 69 11.01 -48.74 38.37
CA ASN A 69 12.15 -49.64 38.47
C ASN A 69 13.30 -49.23 37.54
N ASN A 70 14.34 -48.61 38.11
CA ASN A 70 15.52 -48.15 37.39
C ASN A 70 16.40 -49.28 36.82
N SER A 71 16.22 -50.53 37.26
CA SER A 71 16.92 -51.69 36.68
C SER A 71 16.38 -52.09 35.31
N LEU A 72 15.17 -51.65 34.93
CA LEU A 72 14.58 -51.98 33.64
C LEU A 72 15.11 -51.07 32.51
N PRO A 73 15.34 -51.62 31.31
CA PRO A 73 15.64 -50.84 30.11
C PRO A 73 14.58 -49.76 29.83
N THR A 74 15.02 -48.61 29.32
CA THR A 74 14.16 -47.44 29.06
C THR A 74 12.93 -47.74 28.19
N LYS A 75 13.06 -48.64 27.20
CA LYS A 75 11.92 -49.06 26.34
C LYS A 75 10.84 -49.83 27.11
N GLN A 76 11.24 -50.63 28.10
CA GLN A 76 10.32 -51.38 28.94
C GLN A 76 9.62 -50.43 29.91
N ARG A 77 10.36 -49.53 30.55
CA ARG A 77 9.79 -48.47 31.39
C ARG A 77 8.80 -47.59 30.62
N ALA A 78 9.12 -47.24 29.37
CA ALA A 78 8.21 -46.52 28.48
C ALA A 78 6.90 -47.30 28.23
N THR A 79 7.00 -48.59 27.92
CA THR A 79 5.83 -49.47 27.70
C THR A 79 4.96 -49.56 28.97
N ALA A 80 5.59 -49.65 30.15
CA ALA A 80 4.86 -49.67 31.42
C ALA A 80 4.13 -48.34 31.67
N SER A 81 4.80 -47.20 31.44
CA SER A 81 4.17 -45.87 31.57
C SER A 81 3.00 -45.70 30.60
N GLN A 82 3.15 -46.10 29.34
CA GLN A 82 2.09 -46.02 28.33
C GLN A 82 0.84 -46.81 28.77
N ARG A 83 1.04 -48.03 29.30
CA ARG A 83 -0.07 -48.88 29.76
C ARG A 83 -0.69 -48.38 31.05
N TRP A 84 0.12 -47.86 31.97
CA TRP A 84 -0.39 -47.22 33.18
C TRP A 84 -1.30 -46.05 32.81
N ILE A 85 -0.80 -45.17 31.95
CA ILE A 85 -1.52 -44.02 31.41
C ILE A 85 -2.84 -44.44 30.72
N GLN A 86 -2.87 -45.57 30.00
CA GLN A 86 -4.09 -46.10 29.36
C GLN A 86 -5.16 -46.57 30.35
N LEU A 87 -4.76 -47.05 31.53
CA LEU A 87 -5.71 -47.48 32.57
C LEU A 87 -6.33 -46.30 33.31
N GLN A 88 -5.63 -45.17 33.36
CA GLN A 88 -6.05 -44.01 34.12
C GLN A 88 -7.32 -43.38 33.56
N LYS A 89 -8.29 -43.19 34.45
CA LYS A 89 -9.55 -42.51 34.15
C LYS A 89 -9.61 -41.11 34.75
N ASP A 90 -8.81 -40.83 35.78
CA ASP A 90 -8.76 -39.53 36.45
C ASP A 90 -7.69 -38.64 35.80
N PRO A 91 -8.09 -37.54 35.13
CA PRO A 91 -7.14 -36.59 34.59
C PRO A 91 -6.19 -36.00 35.65
N LYS A 92 -6.60 -35.85 36.91
CA LYS A 92 -5.73 -35.31 37.96
C LYS A 92 -4.55 -36.23 38.27
N GLN A 93 -4.77 -37.54 38.29
CA GLN A 93 -3.70 -38.51 38.50
C GLN A 93 -2.73 -38.53 37.32
N ILE A 94 -3.25 -38.42 36.10
CA ILE A 94 -2.44 -38.29 34.89
C ILE A 94 -1.62 -37.00 34.94
N HIS A 95 -2.23 -35.88 35.33
CA HIS A 95 -1.56 -34.58 35.47
C HIS A 95 -0.37 -34.67 36.45
N ASN A 96 -0.62 -35.14 37.67
CA ASN A 96 0.41 -35.24 38.71
C ASN A 96 1.54 -36.17 38.28
N PHE A 97 1.20 -37.33 37.69
CA PHE A 97 2.18 -38.26 37.15
C PHE A 97 3.13 -37.60 36.13
N ILE A 98 2.59 -36.81 35.21
CA ILE A 98 3.38 -36.14 34.19
C ILE A 98 4.26 -35.08 34.83
N VAL A 99 3.70 -34.22 35.68
CA VAL A 99 4.46 -33.15 36.35
C VAL A 99 5.62 -33.73 37.14
N GLU A 100 5.39 -34.79 37.93
CA GLU A 100 6.44 -35.49 38.66
C GLU A 100 7.48 -36.13 37.73
N SER A 101 7.04 -36.83 36.68
CA SER A 101 7.94 -37.55 35.77
C SER A 101 8.81 -36.62 34.93
N ILE A 102 8.28 -35.47 34.52
CA ILE A 102 9.03 -34.47 33.76
C ILE A 102 10.03 -33.75 34.66
N ASN A 103 9.68 -33.48 35.91
CA ASN A 103 10.56 -32.82 36.87
C ASN A 103 11.57 -33.76 37.55
N ASP A 104 11.40 -35.08 37.43
CA ASP A 104 12.36 -36.06 37.91
C ASP A 104 13.69 -35.95 37.14
N LYS A 105 14.75 -35.51 37.84
CA LYS A 105 16.10 -35.34 37.27
C LYS A 105 16.74 -36.68 36.88
N ASN A 106 16.30 -37.79 37.47
CA ASN A 106 16.86 -39.11 37.24
C ASN A 106 16.18 -39.84 36.07
N LEU A 107 15.10 -39.29 35.52
CA LEU A 107 14.39 -39.89 34.40
C LEU A 107 15.08 -39.55 33.06
N PRO A 108 15.45 -40.56 32.23
CA PRO A 108 16.11 -40.31 30.95
C PRO A 108 15.28 -39.42 30.03
N ARG A 109 15.94 -38.52 29.27
CA ARG A 109 15.27 -37.58 28.35
C ARG A 109 14.33 -38.28 27.37
N TYR A 110 14.74 -39.41 26.80
CA TYR A 110 13.91 -40.18 25.88
C TYR A 110 12.58 -40.64 26.51
N LEU A 111 12.61 -41.02 27.79
CA LEU A 111 11.42 -41.51 28.50
C LEU A 111 10.44 -40.38 28.78
N LYS A 112 10.94 -39.19 29.13
CA LYS A 112 10.13 -37.96 29.27
C LYS A 112 9.38 -37.63 27.97
N HIS A 113 10.07 -37.67 26.82
CA HIS A 113 9.44 -37.43 25.51
C HIS A 113 8.38 -38.48 25.18
N GLN A 114 8.64 -39.75 25.49
CA GLN A 114 7.69 -40.83 25.20
C GLN A 114 6.40 -40.70 26.04
N ILE A 115 6.51 -40.31 27.32
CA ILE A 115 5.35 -40.02 28.18
C ILE A 115 4.47 -38.92 27.57
N LEU A 116 5.06 -37.79 27.18
CA LEU A 116 4.33 -36.69 26.54
C LEU A 116 3.67 -37.14 25.22
N LYS A 117 4.37 -37.97 24.45
CA LYS A 117 3.86 -38.51 23.20
C LYS A 117 2.69 -39.46 23.43
N ASP A 118 2.58 -40.18 24.54
CA ASP A 118 1.48 -41.14 24.73
C ASP A 118 0.18 -40.49 25.26
N LEU A 119 0.20 -39.22 25.68
CA LEU A 119 -0.97 -38.51 26.22
C LEU A 119 -2.15 -38.41 25.24
N HIS A 120 -1.87 -38.19 23.95
CA HIS A 120 -2.92 -38.06 22.93
C HIS A 120 -3.68 -39.37 22.66
N ARG A 121 -3.17 -40.50 23.15
CA ARG A 121 -3.76 -41.83 22.93
C ARG A 121 -4.83 -42.16 23.97
N ILE A 122 -4.97 -41.36 25.02
CA ILE A 122 -5.85 -41.61 26.17
C ILE A 122 -7.27 -41.12 25.86
N ASP A 123 -8.24 -42.01 25.92
CA ASP A 123 -9.63 -41.71 25.58
C ASP A 123 -10.26 -40.60 26.44
N CYS A 124 -9.96 -40.56 27.75
CA CYS A 124 -10.51 -39.53 28.65
C CYS A 124 -9.97 -38.12 28.34
N LEU A 125 -8.82 -38.02 27.66
CA LEU A 125 -8.21 -36.74 27.29
C LEU A 125 -8.54 -36.29 25.86
N LYS A 126 -8.99 -37.19 24.98
CA LYS A 126 -9.18 -36.93 23.54
C LYS A 126 -10.08 -35.73 23.19
N LYS A 127 -10.85 -35.19 24.13
CA LYS A 127 -11.73 -34.03 23.94
C LYS A 127 -11.49 -32.88 24.93
N SER A 128 -10.52 -32.98 25.83
CA SER A 128 -10.32 -32.02 26.93
C SER A 128 -9.18 -31.05 26.62
N SER A 129 -9.47 -29.97 25.87
CA SER A 129 -8.46 -28.96 25.57
C SER A 129 -8.00 -28.18 26.81
N SER A 130 -8.84 -28.09 27.85
CA SER A 130 -8.48 -27.51 29.15
C SER A 130 -7.39 -28.30 29.86
N PHE A 131 -7.47 -29.63 29.85
CA PHE A 131 -6.45 -30.48 30.47
C PHE A 131 -5.04 -30.21 29.90
N PHE A 132 -4.93 -30.18 28.58
CA PHE A 132 -3.63 -29.95 27.92
C PHE A 132 -3.10 -28.54 28.16
N TYR A 133 -4.00 -27.55 28.24
CA TYR A 133 -3.65 -26.17 28.55
C TYR A 133 -3.18 -26.00 30.01
N ASP A 134 -3.90 -26.56 30.98
CA ASP A 134 -3.54 -26.48 32.40
C ASP A 134 -2.20 -27.19 32.68
N LEU A 135 -1.99 -28.34 32.05
CA LEU A 135 -0.74 -29.08 32.12
C LEU A 135 0.42 -28.29 31.49
N ALA A 136 0.18 -27.64 30.35
CA ALA A 136 1.19 -26.79 29.71
C ALA A 136 1.54 -25.59 30.61
N CYS A 137 0.55 -24.92 31.23
CA CYS A 137 0.80 -23.83 32.18
C CYS A 137 1.70 -24.28 33.34
N HIS A 138 1.33 -25.37 34.02
CA HIS A 138 2.10 -25.91 35.15
C HIS A 138 3.54 -26.29 34.79
N LEU A 139 3.71 -26.96 33.65
CA LEU A 139 5.05 -27.37 33.21
C LEU A 139 5.90 -26.19 32.75
N THR A 140 5.28 -25.12 32.24
CA THR A 140 5.97 -23.87 31.90
C THR A 140 6.44 -23.11 33.14
N GLU A 141 5.67 -23.12 34.23
CA GLU A 141 6.03 -22.50 35.51
C GLU A 141 7.15 -23.25 36.25
N SER A 142 7.28 -24.55 36.05
CA SER A 142 8.40 -25.32 36.60
C SER A 142 9.70 -25.00 35.84
N ASN A 143 10.71 -24.46 36.52
CA ASN A 143 11.99 -23.88 36.03
C ASN A 143 12.89 -24.76 35.08
N ASN A 144 12.38 -25.86 34.51
CA ASN A 144 13.06 -26.71 33.52
C ASN A 144 12.57 -26.48 32.07
N HIS A 145 11.81 -25.41 31.81
CA HIS A 145 11.06 -25.17 30.58
C HIS A 145 11.93 -25.15 29.29
N GLU A 146 13.18 -24.69 29.35
CA GLU A 146 14.04 -24.57 28.16
C GLU A 146 14.54 -25.92 27.61
N GLN A 147 14.57 -26.98 28.43
CA GLN A 147 15.36 -28.17 28.11
C GLN A 147 14.59 -29.24 27.29
N TYR A 148 13.27 -29.08 27.11
CA TYR A 148 12.41 -30.18 26.66
C TYR A 148 11.33 -29.83 25.62
N ASN A 149 11.16 -28.56 25.24
CA ASN A 149 10.07 -28.13 24.34
C ASN A 149 8.72 -28.76 24.69
N ILE A 150 8.38 -28.85 25.99
CA ILE A 150 7.20 -29.58 26.50
C ILE A 150 5.93 -29.09 25.82
N ASP A 151 5.82 -27.76 25.70
CA ASP A 151 4.68 -27.09 25.10
C ASP A 151 4.49 -27.48 23.62
N ALA A 152 5.56 -27.90 22.94
CA ALA A 152 5.48 -28.40 21.57
C ALA A 152 4.62 -29.65 21.42
N TYR A 153 4.57 -30.48 22.46
CA TYR A 153 3.78 -31.70 22.50
C TYR A 153 2.35 -31.46 22.97
N LEU A 154 2.09 -30.39 23.73
CA LEU A 154 0.80 -30.13 24.37
C LEU A 154 -0.07 -29.12 23.57
N LEU A 155 0.55 -28.10 22.98
CA LEU A 155 -0.13 -27.05 22.20
C LEU A 155 -1.03 -27.58 21.07
N PRO A 156 -0.68 -28.65 20.32
CA PRO A 156 -1.55 -29.21 19.29
C PRO A 156 -2.93 -29.69 19.76
N PHE A 157 -3.13 -29.85 21.08
CA PHE A 157 -4.37 -30.31 21.69
C PHE A 157 -5.13 -29.19 22.42
N CYS A 158 -4.59 -27.98 22.41
CA CYS A 158 -5.22 -26.78 22.97
C CYS A 158 -6.13 -26.11 21.92
N LYS A 159 -7.14 -25.37 22.37
CA LYS A 159 -7.93 -24.48 21.48
C LYS A 159 -7.09 -23.28 21.06
N TYR A 160 -7.51 -22.62 19.98
CA TYR A 160 -6.88 -21.42 19.44
C TYR A 160 -6.59 -20.34 20.51
N ASP A 161 -7.60 -19.92 21.27
CA ASP A 161 -7.42 -18.87 22.29
C ASP A 161 -6.47 -19.29 23.41
N GLN A 162 -6.47 -20.58 23.77
CA GLN A 162 -5.57 -21.15 24.77
C GLN A 162 -4.11 -21.19 24.30
N ILE A 163 -3.92 -21.44 23.00
CA ILE A 163 -2.60 -21.39 22.35
C ILE A 163 -2.09 -19.95 22.39
N ILE A 164 -2.92 -18.95 22.07
CA ILE A 164 -2.55 -17.54 22.14
C ILE A 164 -2.16 -17.15 23.57
N ASP A 165 -3.00 -17.48 24.56
CA ASP A 165 -2.73 -17.15 25.97
C ASP A 165 -1.41 -17.77 26.46
N LEU A 166 -1.16 -19.07 26.18
CA LEU A 166 0.06 -19.72 26.62
C LEU A 166 1.31 -19.12 25.96
N LEU A 167 1.21 -18.78 24.68
CA LEU A 167 2.33 -18.24 23.90
C LEU A 167 2.59 -16.76 24.17
N SER A 168 1.60 -16.01 24.68
CA SER A 168 1.81 -14.65 25.20
C SER A 168 2.82 -14.62 26.36
N ARG A 169 3.00 -15.75 27.04
CA ARG A 169 3.94 -15.90 28.17
C ARG A 169 5.36 -16.24 27.73
N TRP A 170 5.62 -16.36 26.42
CA TRP A 170 6.95 -16.73 25.89
C TRP A 170 7.80 -15.50 25.57
N SER A 171 9.12 -15.67 25.46
CA SER A 171 10.00 -14.65 24.89
C SER A 171 10.20 -14.88 23.39
N LEU A 172 10.43 -13.81 22.63
CA LEU A 172 10.70 -13.91 21.18
C LEU A 172 11.96 -14.77 20.89
N LYS A 173 12.97 -14.71 21.76
CA LYS A 173 14.19 -15.53 21.67
C LYS A 173 13.87 -17.03 21.67
N ARG A 174 12.88 -17.47 22.45
CA ARG A 174 12.42 -18.85 22.49
C ARG A 174 11.78 -19.27 21.17
N PHE A 175 11.01 -18.37 20.54
CA PHE A 175 10.39 -18.62 19.25
C PHE A 175 11.44 -18.87 18.14
N GLU A 176 12.51 -18.07 18.12
CA GLU A 176 13.58 -18.16 17.11
C GLU A 176 14.44 -19.43 17.21
N GLN A 177 14.43 -20.10 18.36
CA GLN A 177 15.18 -21.35 18.60
C GLN A 177 14.42 -22.61 18.15
N ILE A 178 13.18 -22.46 17.66
CA ILE A 178 12.36 -23.60 17.24
C ILE A 178 12.91 -24.16 15.91
N ASP A 179 13.17 -25.47 15.89
CA ASP A 179 13.57 -26.19 14.68
C ASP A 179 12.45 -26.13 13.61
N LEU A 180 12.78 -25.47 12.49
CA LEU A 180 11.91 -25.25 11.33
C LEU A 180 11.42 -26.55 10.66
N THR A 181 12.09 -27.68 10.91
CA THR A 181 11.72 -28.99 10.34
C THR A 181 10.81 -29.81 11.26
N SER A 182 10.54 -29.32 12.48
CA SER A 182 9.76 -30.06 13.46
C SER A 182 8.26 -30.07 13.14
N ALA A 183 7.58 -31.19 13.43
CA ALA A 183 6.11 -31.29 13.34
C ALA A 183 5.39 -30.25 14.23
N PHE A 184 6.09 -29.77 15.27
CA PHE A 184 5.69 -28.66 16.11
C PHE A 184 5.71 -27.33 15.35
N TYR A 185 6.83 -27.00 14.68
CA TYR A 185 6.93 -25.82 13.83
C TYR A 185 5.82 -25.82 12.78
N CYS A 186 5.56 -26.93 12.10
CA CYS A 186 4.49 -27.05 11.12
C CYS A 186 3.06 -26.81 11.67
N LYS A 187 2.83 -26.97 12.98
CA LYS A 187 1.55 -26.66 13.62
C LYS A 187 1.52 -25.23 14.14
N LEU A 188 2.64 -24.75 14.69
CA LEU A 188 2.82 -23.36 15.08
C LEU A 188 2.77 -22.41 13.89
N ILE A 189 3.20 -22.82 12.69
CA ILE A 189 3.37 -21.96 11.51
C ILE A 189 2.08 -21.21 11.10
N ARG A 190 0.91 -21.77 11.47
CA ARG A 190 -0.42 -21.20 11.25
C ARG A 190 -0.80 -20.12 12.26
N TYR A 191 -0.21 -20.16 13.45
CA TYR A 191 -0.46 -19.21 14.54
C TYR A 191 0.71 -18.24 14.72
N GLN A 192 1.90 -18.66 14.27
CA GLN A 192 3.20 -18.02 14.39
C GLN A 192 3.16 -16.52 14.06
N PRO A 193 2.54 -16.07 12.95
CA PRO A 193 2.50 -14.65 12.64
C PRO A 193 1.84 -13.80 13.75
N LEU A 194 0.67 -14.22 14.25
CA LEU A 194 -0.07 -13.49 15.28
C LEU A 194 0.61 -13.55 16.65
N ILE A 195 1.19 -14.71 16.99
CA ILE A 195 1.98 -14.86 18.23
C ILE A 195 3.24 -14.00 18.17
N ILE A 196 3.95 -14.01 17.04
CA ILE A 196 5.12 -13.16 16.90
C ILE A 196 4.70 -11.69 16.99
N ILE A 197 3.60 -11.27 16.35
CA ILE A 197 3.09 -9.90 16.47
C ILE A 197 2.76 -9.55 17.93
N HIS A 198 2.14 -10.47 18.67
CA HIS A 198 1.84 -10.28 20.10
C HIS A 198 3.12 -10.16 20.95
N LEU A 199 4.10 -11.04 20.73
CA LEU A 199 5.39 -10.99 21.43
C LEU A 199 6.19 -9.74 21.06
N MET A 200 6.18 -9.36 19.78
CA MET A 200 6.76 -8.10 19.31
C MET A 200 6.07 -6.91 19.96
N LYS A 201 4.76 -6.96 20.19
CA LYS A 201 4.04 -5.91 20.90
C LYS A 201 4.48 -5.81 22.36
N ALA A 202 4.72 -6.93 23.04
CA ALA A 202 5.29 -6.93 24.39
C ALA A 202 6.71 -6.35 24.42
N ASP A 203 7.60 -6.84 23.55
CA ASP A 203 9.00 -6.38 23.46
C ASP A 203 9.08 -4.88 23.11
N LEU A 204 8.29 -4.41 22.14
CA LEU A 204 8.32 -3.01 21.71
C LEU A 204 7.69 -2.05 22.74
N ASN A 205 6.80 -2.52 23.62
CA ASN A 205 6.32 -1.72 24.75
C ASN A 205 7.45 -1.36 25.74
N GLU A 206 8.48 -2.20 25.87
CA GLU A 206 9.66 -1.89 26.69
C GLU A 206 10.50 -0.75 26.08
N TYR A 207 10.45 -0.59 24.76
CA TYR A 207 11.22 0.40 24.00
C TYR A 207 10.41 1.64 23.59
N LYS A 208 9.18 1.77 24.08
CA LYS A 208 8.16 2.75 23.64
C LYS A 208 8.62 4.21 23.61
N ASN A 209 9.61 4.58 24.42
CA ASN A 209 10.12 5.95 24.52
C ASN A 209 11.52 6.14 23.89
N ASP A 210 12.11 5.09 23.31
CA ASP A 210 13.49 5.08 22.83
C ASP A 210 13.55 4.68 21.35
N TYR A 211 13.61 5.68 20.48
CA TYR A 211 13.63 5.47 19.02
C TYR A 211 14.84 4.65 18.56
N GLU A 212 16.00 4.80 19.19
CA GLU A 212 17.19 4.08 18.77
C GLU A 212 17.05 2.59 19.10
N LYS A 213 16.54 2.26 20.29
CA LYS A 213 16.21 0.87 20.64
C LYS A 213 15.10 0.30 19.76
N PHE A 214 14.08 1.09 19.46
CA PHE A 214 13.00 0.73 18.54
C PHE A 214 13.56 0.39 17.14
N SER A 215 14.31 1.30 16.51
CA SER A 215 14.91 1.09 15.20
C SER A 215 15.86 -0.13 15.19
N ASN A 216 16.70 -0.25 16.21
CA ASN A 216 17.60 -1.40 16.37
C ASN A 216 16.84 -2.72 16.53
N TYR A 217 15.67 -2.72 17.16
CA TYR A 217 14.84 -3.91 17.27
C TYR A 217 14.34 -4.37 15.90
N PHE A 218 13.81 -3.45 15.08
CA PHE A 218 13.38 -3.77 13.71
C PHE A 218 14.52 -4.30 12.85
N ASN A 219 15.69 -3.67 12.92
CA ASN A 219 16.87 -4.10 12.18
C ASN A 219 17.36 -5.49 12.61
N LYS A 220 17.39 -5.78 13.91
CA LYS A 220 17.81 -7.10 14.43
C LYS A 220 16.83 -8.22 14.06
N LYS A 221 15.55 -7.90 13.83
CA LYS A 221 14.48 -8.88 13.62
C LYS A 221 13.94 -8.92 12.20
N TYR A 222 14.63 -8.31 11.23
CA TYR A 222 14.16 -8.18 9.84
C TYR A 222 13.72 -9.52 9.20
N LYS A 223 14.48 -10.60 9.41
CA LYS A 223 14.13 -11.94 8.88
C LYS A 223 12.78 -12.44 9.39
N THR A 224 12.48 -12.15 10.66
CA THR A 224 11.22 -12.51 11.30
C THR A 224 10.08 -11.67 10.73
N PHE A 225 10.33 -10.38 10.49
CA PHE A 225 9.37 -9.49 9.82
C PHE A 225 9.05 -9.92 8.39
N ASP A 226 10.05 -10.32 7.60
CA ASP A 226 9.84 -10.80 6.22
C ASP A 226 8.97 -12.07 6.17
N LEU A 227 9.11 -12.96 7.14
CA LEU A 227 8.28 -14.17 7.26
C LEU A 227 6.81 -13.84 7.58
N ILE A 228 6.58 -12.79 8.37
CA ILE A 228 5.23 -12.35 8.76
C ILE A 228 4.58 -11.52 7.65
N ALA A 229 5.36 -10.69 6.95
CA ALA A 229 4.90 -9.81 5.89
C ALA A 229 4.05 -10.54 4.85
N LYS A 230 4.41 -11.77 4.48
CA LYS A 230 3.66 -12.58 3.51
C LYS A 230 2.45 -13.33 4.07
N LYS A 231 2.34 -13.46 5.39
CA LYS A 231 1.29 -14.25 6.05
C LYS A 231 0.22 -13.39 6.70
N GLU A 232 0.62 -12.39 7.47
CA GLU A 232 -0.26 -11.44 8.15
C GLU A 232 0.21 -9.98 7.90
N PRO A 233 0.19 -9.52 6.63
CA PRO A 233 0.67 -8.18 6.27
C PRO A 233 -0.07 -7.08 7.03
N LYS A 234 -1.39 -7.20 7.16
CA LYS A 234 -2.25 -6.17 7.76
C LYS A 234 -1.91 -5.93 9.24
N GLU A 235 -1.83 -7.01 10.01
CA GLU A 235 -1.52 -6.95 11.44
C GLU A 235 -0.10 -6.41 11.68
N LEU A 236 0.86 -6.76 10.82
CA LEU A 236 2.22 -6.24 10.89
C LEU A 236 2.28 -4.73 10.60
N LEU A 237 1.53 -4.24 9.61
CA LEU A 237 1.46 -2.82 9.32
C LEU A 237 0.73 -2.06 10.45
N ASN A 238 -0.34 -2.63 11.02
CA ASN A 238 -1.04 -2.07 12.18
C ASN A 238 -0.12 -1.94 13.41
N LEU A 239 0.70 -2.96 13.67
CA LEU A 239 1.72 -2.89 14.71
C LEU A 239 2.67 -1.71 14.46
N THR A 240 3.14 -1.55 13.21
CA THR A 240 4.02 -0.44 12.84
C THR A 240 3.34 0.92 13.02
N ILE A 241 2.09 1.05 12.59
CA ILE A 241 1.27 2.27 12.75
C ILE A 241 1.12 2.63 14.22
N GLU A 242 0.77 1.66 15.07
CA GLU A 242 0.62 1.85 16.51
C GLU A 242 1.89 2.45 17.12
N TYR A 243 3.06 1.94 16.73
CA TYR A 243 4.33 2.44 17.24
C TYR A 243 4.76 3.78 16.66
N LEU A 244 4.62 4.00 15.35
CA LEU A 244 4.93 5.30 14.75
C LEU A 244 4.11 6.41 15.41
N ASN A 245 2.86 6.14 15.81
CA ASN A 245 2.02 7.09 16.52
C ASN A 245 2.52 7.42 17.94
N GLN A 246 3.20 6.48 18.60
CA GLN A 246 3.77 6.69 19.95
C GLN A 246 5.06 7.51 19.93
N LEU A 247 5.79 7.49 18.82
CA LEU A 247 7.02 8.26 18.66
C LEU A 247 6.73 9.75 18.51
N GLU A 248 7.64 10.58 19.03
CA GLU A 248 7.67 12.01 18.73
C GLU A 248 7.76 12.24 17.22
N LYS A 249 7.08 13.27 16.75
CA LYS A 249 6.98 13.63 15.33
C LYS A 249 8.32 13.54 14.58
N HIS A 250 9.38 14.20 15.06
CA HIS A 250 10.69 14.18 14.38
C HIS A 250 11.43 12.82 14.41
N LYS A 251 10.93 11.82 15.15
CA LYS A 251 11.48 10.46 15.26
C LYS A 251 10.70 9.44 14.43
N ARG A 252 9.60 9.80 13.76
CA ARG A 252 8.77 8.84 13.00
C ARG A 252 9.38 8.55 11.63
N PHE A 253 10.25 7.56 11.54
CA PHE A 253 10.79 7.08 10.25
C PHE A 253 10.36 5.65 9.97
N LEU A 254 10.32 5.30 8.68
CA LEU A 254 9.91 3.98 8.25
C LEU A 254 10.99 2.93 8.57
N PRO A 255 10.63 1.80 9.20
CA PRO A 255 11.53 0.66 9.32
C PRO A 255 11.92 0.06 7.95
N TYR A 256 13.16 -0.42 7.83
CA TYR A 256 13.72 -0.95 6.58
C TYR A 256 12.89 -2.06 5.93
N PHE A 257 12.29 -2.96 6.72
CA PHE A 257 11.53 -4.10 6.21
C PHE A 257 10.30 -3.69 5.37
N ILE A 258 9.77 -2.48 5.59
CA ILE A 258 8.64 -1.98 4.79
C ILE A 258 9.10 -1.64 3.39
N HIS A 259 10.28 -1.03 3.23
CA HIS A 259 10.87 -0.77 1.93
C HIS A 259 11.12 -2.06 1.15
N CYS A 260 11.58 -3.13 1.80
CA CYS A 260 11.83 -4.40 1.14
C CYS A 260 10.57 -5.12 0.62
N ASN A 261 9.38 -4.75 1.11
CA ASN A 261 8.12 -5.43 0.82
C ASN A 261 7.02 -4.45 0.35
N ASP A 262 7.39 -3.22 -0.04
CA ASP A 262 6.45 -2.13 -0.29
C ASP A 262 5.42 -2.47 -1.37
N THR A 263 5.86 -3.01 -2.51
CA THR A 263 5.03 -3.43 -3.63
C THR A 263 3.97 -4.44 -3.18
N TYR A 264 4.36 -5.41 -2.36
CA TYR A 264 3.45 -6.41 -1.81
C TYR A 264 2.45 -5.80 -0.82
N PHE A 265 2.91 -4.90 0.05
CA PHE A 265 2.03 -4.22 0.99
C PHE A 265 1.03 -3.28 0.31
N PHE A 266 1.41 -2.57 -0.75
CA PHE A 266 0.48 -1.76 -1.54
C PHE A 266 -0.58 -2.62 -2.24
N GLU A 267 -0.25 -3.86 -2.62
CA GLU A 267 -1.21 -4.78 -3.21
C GLU A 267 -2.18 -5.36 -2.18
N LYS A 268 -1.68 -5.78 -1.00
CA LYS A 268 -2.48 -6.50 0.00
C LYS A 268 -3.16 -5.62 1.04
N CYS A 269 -2.53 -4.51 1.42
CA CYS A 269 -2.92 -3.65 2.55
C CYS A 269 -2.80 -2.16 2.19
N PRO A 270 -3.53 -1.68 1.16
CA PRO A 270 -3.39 -0.32 0.66
C PRO A 270 -3.80 0.75 1.69
N GLU A 271 -4.78 0.47 2.55
CA GLU A 271 -5.27 1.44 3.54
C GLU A 271 -4.22 1.70 4.62
N GLU A 272 -3.59 0.65 5.13
CA GLU A 272 -2.52 0.72 6.12
C GLU A 272 -1.29 1.42 5.54
N MET A 273 -0.93 1.13 4.28
CA MET A 273 0.17 1.82 3.60
C MET A 273 -0.09 3.32 3.44
N ILE A 274 -1.32 3.72 3.07
CA ILE A 274 -1.71 5.14 3.02
C ILE A 274 -1.56 5.78 4.40
N GLN A 275 -1.99 5.10 5.47
CA GLN A 275 -1.88 5.61 6.82
C GLN A 275 -0.42 5.78 7.26
N ILE A 276 0.45 4.81 6.99
CA ILE A 276 1.89 4.88 7.27
C ILE A 276 2.54 6.08 6.56
N ILE A 277 2.27 6.23 5.26
CA ILE A 277 2.75 7.37 4.47
C ILE A 277 2.30 8.68 5.10
N THR A 278 1.04 8.75 5.51
CA THR A 278 0.43 9.93 6.13
C THR A 278 1.09 10.27 7.48
N ILE A 279 1.34 9.27 8.32
CA ILE A 279 2.01 9.44 9.62
C ILE A 279 3.42 9.99 9.43
N ILE A 280 4.18 9.45 8.49
CA ILE A 280 5.55 9.91 8.19
C ILE A 280 5.51 11.31 7.58
N ALA A 281 4.59 11.56 6.66
CA ALA A 281 4.44 12.85 6.01
C ALA A 281 4.09 13.96 7.00
N SER A 282 3.36 13.62 8.08
CA SER A 282 3.03 14.56 9.14
C SER A 282 4.26 15.26 9.70
N ASN A 283 5.44 14.61 9.72
CA ASN A 283 6.68 15.10 10.33
C ASN A 283 7.19 16.43 9.78
N GLN A 284 6.74 16.85 8.61
CA GLN A 284 7.30 17.98 7.88
C GLN A 284 6.19 18.93 7.38
N PRO A 285 5.55 19.69 8.28
CA PRO A 285 4.59 20.70 7.85
C PRO A 285 5.35 21.80 7.10
N GLY A 286 4.98 22.05 5.85
CA GLY A 286 5.33 23.28 5.13
C GLY A 286 6.45 23.22 4.09
N GLN A 287 7.32 22.21 4.09
CA GLN A 287 8.25 21.90 2.98
C GLN A 287 9.04 20.65 3.37
N MET A 288 8.99 19.61 2.54
CA MET A 288 9.77 18.40 2.80
C MET A 288 11.12 18.40 2.11
N LYS A 289 12.07 17.67 2.71
CA LYS A 289 13.44 17.45 2.21
C LYS A 289 13.62 16.20 1.33
N TYR A 290 12.56 15.42 1.06
CA TYR A 290 12.66 14.19 0.29
C TYR A 290 12.56 14.44 -1.23
N THR A 291 13.43 13.80 -1.99
CA THR A 291 13.35 13.75 -3.45
C THR A 291 12.20 12.82 -3.85
N SER A 292 11.21 13.35 -4.56
CA SER A 292 10.18 12.55 -5.21
C SER A 292 10.43 12.50 -6.71
N SER A 293 10.45 11.30 -7.28
CA SER A 293 10.67 11.08 -8.71
C SER A 293 9.81 9.94 -9.23
N TRP A 294 9.51 9.98 -10.52
CA TRP A 294 8.89 8.86 -11.21
C TRP A 294 9.98 8.02 -11.88
N ASN A 295 9.90 6.70 -11.73
CA ASN A 295 10.76 5.75 -12.42
C ASN A 295 9.93 4.69 -13.18
N ASN A 296 10.61 3.72 -13.78
CA ASN A 296 9.95 2.68 -14.57
C ASN A 296 9.05 1.76 -13.73
N GLU A 297 9.28 1.70 -12.42
CA GLU A 297 8.65 0.76 -11.49
C GLU A 297 7.52 1.42 -10.68
N GLY A 298 7.56 2.73 -10.44
CA GLY A 298 6.52 3.43 -9.68
C GLY A 298 6.80 4.91 -9.34
N TYR A 299 6.07 5.42 -8.36
CA TYR A 299 6.30 6.72 -7.73
C TYR A 299 7.25 6.56 -6.55
N ASP A 300 8.39 7.23 -6.57
CA ASP A 300 9.25 7.30 -5.40
C ASP A 300 8.73 8.40 -4.45
N PHE A 301 8.11 7.99 -3.36
CA PHE A 301 7.74 8.86 -2.25
C PHE A 301 8.66 8.58 -1.06
N SER A 302 9.62 9.47 -0.78
CA SER A 302 10.44 9.38 0.44
C SER A 302 11.04 7.99 0.67
N SER A 303 11.58 7.36 -0.39
CA SER A 303 12.10 5.98 -0.49
C SER A 303 11.09 4.81 -0.50
N LEU A 304 9.79 5.09 -0.61
CA LEU A 304 8.77 4.10 -0.96
C LEU A 304 8.43 4.15 -2.43
N GLN A 305 8.34 2.98 -3.06
CA GLN A 305 7.95 2.86 -4.45
C GLN A 305 6.45 2.51 -4.53
N ILE A 306 5.61 3.52 -4.78
CA ILE A 306 4.18 3.27 -5.00
C ILE A 306 4.03 2.63 -6.38
N PRO A 307 3.54 1.38 -6.47
CA PRO A 307 3.56 0.65 -7.72
C PRO A 307 2.56 1.22 -8.71
N ARG A 308 2.83 1.05 -10.01
CA ARG A 308 1.88 1.44 -11.07
C ARG A 308 0.52 0.73 -10.99
N SER A 309 0.49 -0.45 -10.37
CA SER A 309 -0.72 -1.25 -10.11
C SER A 309 -1.64 -0.65 -9.03
N PHE A 310 -1.19 0.37 -8.29
CA PHE A 310 -2.01 1.05 -7.30
C PHE A 310 -3.22 1.70 -7.97
N SER A 311 -4.42 1.40 -7.47
CA SER A 311 -5.66 1.80 -8.15
C SER A 311 -5.84 3.33 -8.12
N ILE A 312 -6.54 3.88 -9.12
CA ILE A 312 -6.86 5.32 -9.16
C ILE A 312 -7.63 5.74 -7.89
N GLU A 313 -8.51 4.88 -7.37
CA GLU A 313 -9.21 5.12 -6.12
C GLU A 313 -8.26 5.24 -4.93
N ASN A 314 -7.27 4.35 -4.83
CA ASN A 314 -6.27 4.41 -3.76
C ASN A 314 -5.34 5.62 -3.91
N TYR A 315 -5.01 6.02 -5.14
CA TYR A 315 -4.31 7.28 -5.40
C TYR A 315 -5.11 8.51 -4.94
N VAL A 316 -6.44 8.52 -5.16
CA VAL A 316 -7.32 9.57 -4.63
C VAL A 316 -7.32 9.55 -3.10
N ARG A 317 -7.47 8.38 -2.47
CA ARG A 317 -7.43 8.27 -1.01
C ARG A 317 -6.11 8.77 -0.42
N LEU A 318 -4.98 8.35 -1.01
CA LEU A 318 -3.64 8.80 -0.63
C LEU A 318 -3.51 10.32 -0.76
N PHE A 319 -3.99 10.86 -1.87
CA PHE A 319 -4.00 12.30 -2.12
C PHE A 319 -4.74 13.05 -1.01
N LEU A 320 -5.96 12.62 -0.68
CA LEU A 320 -6.81 13.27 0.32
C LEU A 320 -6.15 13.23 1.70
N ALA A 321 -5.61 12.07 2.09
CA ALA A 321 -4.92 11.89 3.36
C ALA A 321 -3.67 12.79 3.48
N LEU A 322 -2.86 12.88 2.41
CA LEU A 322 -1.70 13.76 2.37
C LEU A 322 -2.10 15.24 2.35
N TYR A 323 -3.17 15.60 1.65
CA TYR A 323 -3.68 16.97 1.61
C TYR A 323 -4.12 17.44 3.00
N ASP A 324 -4.88 16.62 3.72
CA ASP A 324 -5.37 16.96 5.07
C ASP A 324 -4.21 17.07 6.07
N THR A 325 -3.19 16.23 5.92
CA THR A 325 -2.06 16.15 6.84
C THR A 325 -1.00 17.22 6.61
N CYS A 326 -0.63 17.46 5.36
CA CYS A 326 0.44 18.37 4.98
C CYS A 326 -0.07 19.76 4.54
N ARG A 327 -1.41 19.94 4.45
CA ARG A 327 -2.09 21.16 3.98
C ARG A 327 -1.45 21.74 2.72
N TRP A 328 -1.68 21.08 1.58
CA TRP A 328 -1.18 21.48 0.25
C TRP A 328 0.25 22.03 0.30
N SER A 329 1.24 21.17 0.48
CA SER A 329 2.59 21.51 0.04
C SER A 329 2.68 21.16 -1.44
N SER A 330 2.94 22.15 -2.29
CA SER A 330 2.95 22.04 -3.75
C SER A 330 3.60 20.75 -4.29
N ASN A 331 4.76 20.33 -3.79
CA ASN A 331 5.54 19.27 -4.43
C ASN A 331 4.87 17.86 -4.50
N TYR A 332 4.13 17.40 -3.47
CA TYR A 332 3.61 16.02 -3.40
C TYR A 332 2.25 15.83 -4.06
N THR A 333 1.35 16.73 -3.66
CA THR A 333 -0.02 16.87 -4.15
C THR A 333 0.01 16.97 -5.68
N ILE A 334 0.96 17.76 -6.19
CA ILE A 334 1.24 17.89 -7.62
C ILE A 334 1.79 16.57 -8.16
N GLY A 335 2.86 15.97 -7.65
CA GLY A 335 3.43 14.74 -8.20
C GLY A 335 2.42 13.58 -8.37
N ILE A 336 1.48 13.45 -7.42
CA ILE A 336 0.37 12.48 -7.50
C ILE A 336 -0.64 12.90 -8.59
N PHE A 337 -1.01 14.19 -8.66
CA PHE A 337 -1.82 14.71 -9.78
C PHE A 337 -1.14 14.53 -11.13
N GLN A 338 0.16 14.81 -11.24
CA GLN A 338 0.92 14.72 -12.47
C GLN A 338 0.83 13.31 -13.00
N TYR A 339 0.96 12.25 -12.20
CA TYR A 339 0.81 10.88 -12.71
C TYR A 339 -0.62 10.50 -13.11
N ILE A 340 -1.61 10.83 -12.28
CA ILE A 340 -3.00 10.47 -12.60
C ILE A 340 -3.45 11.20 -13.89
N LEU A 341 -2.91 12.40 -14.14
CA LEU A 341 -3.22 13.21 -15.32
C LEU A 341 -2.27 12.94 -16.51
N GLN A 342 -0.98 12.65 -16.29
CA GLN A 342 0.03 12.42 -17.35
C GLN A 342 0.02 11.03 -17.92
N SER A 343 -0.50 10.01 -17.20
CA SER A 343 -0.45 8.58 -17.58
C SER A 343 -0.28 8.37 -19.09
N PRO A 344 0.99 8.25 -19.55
CA PRO A 344 1.27 8.02 -20.94
C PRO A 344 1.04 6.53 -21.18
N GLU A 345 0.19 6.23 -22.15
CA GLU A 345 0.21 4.93 -22.82
C GLU A 345 -0.09 3.72 -21.93
N GLN A 346 -1.33 3.59 -21.49
CA GLN A 346 -1.96 2.27 -21.51
C GLN A 346 -3.13 2.30 -22.49
N PRO A 347 -3.41 1.19 -23.21
CA PRO A 347 -4.50 1.09 -24.17
C PRO A 347 -5.84 0.95 -23.43
N LEU A 348 -6.13 1.88 -22.53
CA LEU A 348 -7.49 2.14 -22.10
C LEU A 348 -8.11 2.99 -23.21
N THR A 349 -9.28 2.59 -23.70
CA THR A 349 -10.03 3.41 -24.65
C THR A 349 -10.13 4.84 -24.11
N LEU A 350 -9.84 5.83 -24.96
CA LEU A 350 -9.78 7.26 -24.64
C LEU A 350 -10.95 7.74 -23.73
N ASN A 351 -12.13 7.13 -23.87
CA ASN A 351 -13.31 7.42 -23.07
C ASN A 351 -13.23 6.95 -21.61
N ARG A 352 -12.61 5.80 -21.31
CA ARG A 352 -12.47 5.29 -19.93
C ARG A 352 -11.48 6.14 -19.14
N LEU A 353 -10.36 6.52 -19.76
CA LEU A 353 -9.39 7.47 -19.20
C LEU A 353 -10.03 8.84 -18.93
N LYS A 354 -10.82 9.37 -19.88
CA LYS A 354 -11.56 10.63 -19.69
C LYS A 354 -12.53 10.56 -18.49
N LYS A 355 -13.27 9.46 -18.33
CA LYS A 355 -14.19 9.27 -17.19
C LYS A 355 -13.45 9.18 -15.86
N GLN A 356 -12.32 8.45 -15.79
CA GLN A 356 -11.53 8.32 -14.57
C GLN A 356 -10.86 9.63 -14.15
N LYS A 357 -10.32 10.38 -15.13
CA LYS A 357 -9.73 11.71 -14.89
C LYS A 357 -10.77 12.72 -14.42
N LYS A 358 -11.97 12.71 -15.04
CA LYS A 358 -13.10 13.54 -14.60
C LYS A 358 -13.55 13.17 -13.18
N TRP A 359 -13.70 11.89 -12.88
CA TRP A 359 -14.09 11.42 -11.54
C TRP A 359 -13.09 11.85 -10.46
N LEU A 360 -11.79 11.79 -10.73
CA LEU A 360 -10.77 12.29 -9.81
C LEU A 360 -10.92 13.79 -9.56
N ILE A 361 -11.11 14.56 -10.63
CA ILE A 361 -11.35 16.00 -10.58
C ILE A 361 -12.58 16.33 -9.72
N ASP A 362 -13.69 15.63 -9.96
CA ASP A 362 -14.95 15.84 -9.25
C ASP A 362 -14.81 15.53 -7.74
N ILE A 363 -14.09 14.46 -7.37
CA ILE A 363 -13.88 14.11 -5.97
C ILE A 363 -12.87 15.02 -5.28
N VAL A 364 -11.69 15.16 -5.86
CA VAL A 364 -10.57 15.85 -5.21
C VAL A 364 -10.81 17.35 -5.20
N VAL A 365 -11.15 17.91 -6.36
CA VAL A 365 -11.21 19.36 -6.54
C VAL A 365 -12.58 19.92 -6.20
N GLU A 366 -13.65 19.32 -6.74
CA GLU A 366 -14.99 19.87 -6.52
C GLU A 366 -15.53 19.54 -5.13
N LYS A 367 -15.40 18.28 -4.68
CA LYS A 367 -15.98 17.85 -3.39
C LYS A 367 -15.10 18.11 -2.17
N HIS A 368 -13.78 17.88 -2.24
CA HIS A 368 -12.92 17.95 -1.05
C HIS A 368 -12.26 19.31 -0.84
N ILE A 369 -11.62 19.86 -1.87
CA ILE A 369 -10.88 21.13 -1.75
C ILE A 369 -11.79 22.34 -1.97
N GLY A 370 -12.71 22.23 -2.92
CA GLY A 370 -13.47 23.36 -3.45
C GLY A 370 -12.73 24.03 -4.62
N LYS A 371 -13.43 24.19 -5.73
CA LYS A 371 -12.87 24.67 -7.01
C LYS A 371 -12.12 26.01 -6.89
N GLU A 372 -12.68 26.99 -6.20
CA GLU A 372 -12.01 28.29 -6.02
C GLU A 372 -10.73 28.19 -5.18
N LEU A 373 -10.77 27.46 -4.06
CA LEU A 373 -9.62 27.32 -3.17
C LEU A 373 -8.48 26.57 -3.88
N PHE A 374 -8.82 25.54 -4.64
CA PHE A 374 -7.89 24.80 -5.47
C PHE A 374 -7.20 25.70 -6.48
N LEU A 375 -7.97 26.49 -7.24
CA LEU A 375 -7.42 27.43 -8.22
C LEU A 375 -6.50 28.45 -7.56
N ARG A 376 -6.91 29.07 -6.44
CA ARG A 376 -6.08 30.03 -5.72
C ARG A 376 -4.75 29.42 -5.26
N LYS A 377 -4.77 28.20 -4.72
CA LYS A 377 -3.53 27.49 -4.29
C LYS A 377 -2.66 27.10 -5.47
N LEU A 378 -3.26 26.60 -6.55
CA LEU A 378 -2.55 26.25 -7.78
C LEU A 378 -1.82 27.46 -8.38
N LEU A 379 -2.40 28.66 -8.30
CA LEU A 379 -1.76 29.90 -8.75
C LEU A 379 -0.65 30.39 -7.83
N LYS A 380 -0.84 30.25 -6.52
CA LYS A 380 0.11 30.74 -5.53
C LYS A 380 1.35 29.86 -5.42
N GLU A 381 1.21 28.56 -5.67
CA GLU A 381 2.26 27.56 -5.36
C GLU A 381 2.58 26.60 -6.52
N GLY A 382 1.83 26.62 -7.62
CA GLY A 382 2.05 25.74 -8.78
C GLY A 382 3.22 26.21 -9.64
N ASN A 383 4.03 25.27 -10.13
CA ASN A 383 5.07 25.54 -11.12
C ASN A 383 4.53 25.41 -12.56
N LYS A 384 5.36 25.79 -13.53
CA LYS A 384 5.10 25.71 -14.98
C LYS A 384 4.50 24.37 -15.43
N ASP A 385 5.15 23.27 -15.06
CA ASP A 385 4.73 21.92 -15.46
C ASP A 385 3.35 21.56 -14.92
N THR A 386 3.03 22.03 -13.72
CA THR A 386 1.73 21.81 -13.08
C THR A 386 0.63 22.58 -13.79
N LEU A 387 0.87 23.84 -14.12
CA LEU A 387 -0.10 24.67 -14.82
C LEU A 387 -0.40 24.11 -16.22
N GLN A 388 0.62 23.65 -16.94
CA GLN A 388 0.46 23.00 -18.25
C GLN A 388 -0.43 21.75 -18.21
N LEU A 389 -0.41 20.98 -17.13
CA LEU A 389 -1.27 19.81 -17.00
C LEU A 389 -2.75 20.15 -17.00
N PHE A 390 -3.12 21.25 -16.35
CA PHE A 390 -4.49 21.69 -16.30
C PHE A 390 -4.96 22.36 -17.60
N GLN A 391 -4.05 22.71 -18.52
CA GLN A 391 -4.38 23.28 -19.84
C GLN A 391 -5.30 22.38 -20.69
N MET A 392 -5.24 21.07 -20.47
CA MET A 392 -6.07 20.09 -21.17
C MET A 392 -7.48 19.94 -20.57
N TYR A 393 -7.77 20.60 -19.46
CA TYR A 393 -9.01 20.48 -18.71
C TYR A 393 -9.83 21.80 -18.76
N PRO A 394 -10.82 21.86 -19.67
CA PRO A 394 -11.77 22.95 -19.82
C PRO A 394 -12.27 23.64 -18.53
N ASP A 395 -12.68 22.84 -17.57
CA ASP A 395 -13.36 23.31 -16.35
C ASP A 395 -12.41 24.03 -15.39
N PHE A 396 -11.10 23.86 -15.57
CA PHE A 396 -10.05 24.54 -14.80
C PHE A 396 -9.37 25.65 -15.58
N THR A 397 -9.14 25.47 -16.87
CA THR A 397 -8.46 26.45 -17.74
C THR A 397 -9.12 27.81 -17.68
N THR A 398 -10.44 27.86 -17.84
CA THR A 398 -11.17 29.13 -17.91
C THR A 398 -11.14 29.89 -16.57
N PRO A 399 -11.50 29.27 -15.43
CA PRO A 399 -11.39 29.91 -14.11
C PRO A 399 -9.96 30.26 -13.70
N LEU A 400 -8.98 29.38 -14.00
CA LEU A 400 -7.56 29.61 -13.71
C LEU A 400 -7.07 30.86 -14.44
N SER A 401 -7.41 31.00 -15.72
CA SER A 401 -7.00 32.14 -16.54
C SER A 401 -7.62 33.46 -16.06
N ILE A 402 -8.90 33.45 -15.65
CA ILE A 402 -9.55 34.64 -15.07
C ILE A 402 -8.88 35.03 -13.76
N HIS A 403 -8.59 34.05 -12.88
CA HIS A 403 -7.93 34.32 -11.62
C HIS A 403 -6.52 34.86 -11.83
N ILE A 404 -5.73 34.28 -12.73
CA ILE A 404 -4.40 34.76 -13.12
C ILE A 404 -4.45 36.23 -13.54
N LEU A 405 -5.39 36.58 -14.43
CA LEU A 405 -5.52 37.95 -14.95
C LEU A 405 -6.06 38.94 -13.92
N SER A 406 -6.85 38.46 -12.95
CA SER A 406 -7.34 39.28 -11.84
C SER A 406 -6.29 39.50 -10.73
N GLN A 407 -5.39 38.53 -10.52
CA GLN A 407 -4.35 38.57 -9.48
C GLN A 407 -3.03 39.15 -9.98
N SER A 408 -2.78 39.24 -11.28
CA SER A 408 -1.61 39.93 -11.85
C SER A 408 -1.61 41.44 -11.61
N GLU A 409 -2.69 42.01 -11.07
CA GLU A 409 -2.64 43.35 -10.46
C GLU A 409 -1.89 43.35 -9.10
N ARG A 410 -1.53 42.19 -8.51
CA ARG A 410 -0.95 42.03 -7.15
C ARG A 410 -0.05 40.78 -6.94
N ASP A 411 1.15 40.70 -7.54
CA ASP A 411 2.31 39.91 -6.98
C ASP A 411 2.64 38.46 -7.44
N ILE A 412 2.27 37.93 -8.62
CA ILE A 412 2.72 36.58 -9.07
C ILE A 412 3.52 36.59 -10.40
N ALA A 413 4.68 35.91 -10.42
CA ALA A 413 5.62 35.80 -11.53
C ALA A 413 5.32 34.65 -12.51
N VAL A 414 4.14 34.64 -13.15
CA VAL A 414 3.87 33.78 -14.34
C VAL A 414 4.06 34.62 -15.60
N ASP A 415 4.65 34.10 -16.68
CA ASP A 415 4.85 34.84 -17.94
C ASP A 415 3.54 35.10 -18.69
N ASP A 416 3.31 36.31 -19.22
CA ASP A 416 2.04 36.74 -19.86
C ASP A 416 1.61 35.83 -21.03
N LYS A 417 2.58 35.31 -21.79
CA LYS A 417 2.31 34.38 -22.88
C LYS A 417 1.79 33.04 -22.37
N GLU A 418 2.29 32.59 -21.23
CA GLU A 418 1.81 31.39 -20.56
C GLU A 418 0.41 31.62 -19.95
N ARG A 419 0.18 32.82 -19.35
CA ARG A 419 -1.12 33.22 -18.77
C ARG A 419 -2.27 33.11 -19.77
N LEU A 420 -2.03 33.52 -21.02
CA LEU A 420 -3.04 33.51 -22.07
C LEU A 420 -3.19 32.13 -22.75
N SER A 421 -2.13 31.32 -22.79
CA SER A 421 -2.19 29.95 -23.32
C SER A 421 -3.18 29.03 -22.59
N PHE A 422 -3.55 29.39 -21.35
CA PHE A 422 -4.55 28.68 -20.57
C PHE A 422 -6.00 29.03 -20.94
N LEU A 423 -6.25 30.07 -21.74
CA LEU A 423 -7.60 30.49 -22.09
C LEU A 423 -8.18 29.63 -23.23
N ARG A 424 -9.40 29.16 -23.04
CA ARG A 424 -10.19 28.49 -24.09
C ARG A 424 -11.53 29.20 -24.24
N TYR A 425 -11.66 30.02 -25.29
CA TYR A 425 -12.85 30.85 -25.50
C TYR A 425 -14.15 30.05 -25.61
N GLN A 426 -14.09 28.82 -26.11
CA GLN A 426 -15.25 27.93 -26.25
C GLN A 426 -15.96 27.59 -24.94
N LEU A 427 -15.34 27.89 -23.81
CA LEU A 427 -15.83 27.54 -22.47
C LEU A 427 -16.22 28.77 -21.67
N MET A 428 -15.99 29.97 -22.20
CA MET A 428 -16.37 31.21 -21.54
C MET A 428 -17.86 31.45 -21.75
N THR A 429 -18.56 31.78 -20.66
CA THR A 429 -19.86 32.43 -20.78
C THR A 429 -19.67 33.86 -21.30
N GLN A 430 -20.70 34.44 -21.91
CA GLN A 430 -20.66 35.83 -22.39
C GLN A 430 -20.24 36.79 -21.26
N GLU A 431 -20.80 36.62 -20.05
CA GLU A 431 -20.43 37.41 -18.88
C GLU A 431 -18.93 37.28 -18.52
N THR A 432 -18.39 36.06 -18.62
CA THR A 432 -16.98 35.78 -18.36
C THR A 432 -16.07 36.42 -19.40
N PHE A 433 -16.48 36.35 -20.66
CA PHE A 433 -15.79 36.99 -21.78
C PHE A 433 -15.78 38.52 -21.61
N ASP A 434 -16.90 39.13 -21.23
CA ASP A 434 -16.98 40.58 -21.01
C ASP A 434 -16.16 41.02 -19.79
N LYS A 435 -16.16 40.23 -18.70
CA LYS A 435 -15.26 40.45 -17.55
C LYS A 435 -13.80 40.33 -17.95
N PHE A 436 -13.44 39.29 -18.71
CA PHE A 436 -12.09 39.09 -19.26
C PHE A 436 -11.67 40.30 -20.09
N LEU A 437 -12.47 40.73 -21.06
CA LEU A 437 -12.22 41.92 -21.87
C LEU A 437 -12.12 43.20 -21.03
N SER A 438 -12.88 43.31 -19.94
CA SER A 438 -12.82 44.45 -19.03
C SER A 438 -11.49 44.54 -18.27
N LEU A 439 -10.83 43.41 -17.99
CA LEU A 439 -9.50 43.37 -17.36
C LEU A 439 -8.45 43.97 -18.30
N PHE A 440 -8.51 43.69 -19.61
CA PHE A 440 -7.64 44.34 -20.61
C PHE A 440 -7.88 45.85 -20.74
N LYS A 441 -9.10 46.32 -20.46
CA LYS A 441 -9.42 47.75 -20.45
C LYS A 441 -8.82 48.48 -19.25
N LYS A 442 -8.71 47.83 -18.09
CA LYS A 442 -8.13 48.43 -16.86
C LYS A 442 -6.61 48.56 -16.92
N THR A 443 -5.92 47.64 -17.60
CA THR A 443 -4.49 47.75 -17.95
C THR A 443 -4.22 48.82 -19.02
N GLY A 444 -5.26 49.39 -19.62
CA GLY A 444 -5.20 50.20 -20.84
C GLY A 444 -4.60 51.61 -20.74
N SER A 445 -3.91 52.00 -19.67
CA SER A 445 -3.16 53.27 -19.66
C SER A 445 -1.82 53.17 -20.40
N ASP A 446 -1.18 51.99 -20.42
CA ASP A 446 0.12 51.78 -21.06
C ASP A 446 -0.03 51.21 -22.48
N VAL A 447 0.55 51.93 -23.44
CA VAL A 447 0.59 51.58 -24.87
C VAL A 447 1.36 50.28 -25.10
N ASN A 448 2.45 50.04 -24.36
CA ASN A 448 3.29 48.85 -24.53
C ASN A 448 2.54 47.57 -24.15
N GLN A 449 1.67 47.64 -23.14
CA GLN A 449 0.81 46.52 -22.77
C GLN A 449 -0.26 46.26 -23.83
N ARG A 450 -0.87 47.32 -24.40
CA ARG A 450 -1.87 47.16 -25.47
C ARG A 450 -1.27 46.50 -26.72
N VAL A 451 -0.04 46.86 -27.10
CA VAL A 451 0.71 46.21 -28.19
C VAL A 451 0.72 44.68 -28.07
N ILE A 452 1.00 44.19 -26.86
CA ILE A 452 1.14 42.76 -26.58
C ILE A 452 -0.24 42.07 -26.49
N ASN A 453 -1.20 42.74 -25.87
CA ASN A 453 -2.49 42.14 -25.54
C ASN A 453 -3.35 41.79 -26.76
N TYR A 454 -3.43 42.66 -27.77
CA TYR A 454 -4.24 42.38 -28.98
C TYR A 454 -3.74 41.15 -29.73
N GLN A 455 -2.42 40.95 -29.76
CA GLN A 455 -1.81 39.78 -30.40
C GLN A 455 -2.17 38.50 -29.66
N LEU A 456 -2.00 38.51 -28.34
CA LEU A 456 -2.29 37.35 -27.49
C LEU A 456 -3.78 36.97 -27.51
N LEU A 457 -4.67 37.95 -27.57
CA LEU A 457 -6.12 37.74 -27.67
C LEU A 457 -6.49 36.96 -28.95
N LEU A 458 -5.85 37.30 -30.07
CA LEU A 458 -6.03 36.61 -31.34
C LEU A 458 -5.38 35.21 -31.34
N GLU A 459 -4.19 35.04 -30.75
CA GLU A 459 -3.55 33.71 -30.61
C GLU A 459 -4.44 32.72 -29.82
N CYS A 460 -5.10 33.21 -28.77
CA CYS A 460 -6.05 32.43 -27.98
C CYS A 460 -7.29 32.04 -28.80
N ALA A 461 -7.81 32.95 -29.63
CA ALA A 461 -8.94 32.68 -30.52
C ALA A 461 -8.57 31.62 -31.58
N ILE A 462 -7.40 31.76 -32.21
CA ILE A 462 -6.86 30.80 -33.20
C ILE A 462 -6.72 29.40 -32.60
N SER A 463 -6.28 29.32 -31.35
CA SER A 463 -6.13 28.05 -30.61
C SER A 463 -7.47 27.39 -30.25
N THR A 464 -8.57 28.16 -30.32
CA THR A 464 -9.91 27.68 -29.99
C THR A 464 -10.65 27.17 -31.23
N ASN A 465 -11.17 28.07 -32.08
CA ASN A 465 -11.85 27.74 -33.35
C ASN A 465 -12.12 29.01 -34.19
N GLU A 466 -12.62 28.81 -35.42
CA GLU A 466 -12.90 29.87 -36.39
C GLU A 466 -13.98 30.88 -35.93
N GLN A 467 -15.02 30.44 -35.24
CA GLN A 467 -16.10 31.32 -34.78
C GLN A 467 -15.56 32.40 -33.82
N TYR A 468 -14.65 32.02 -32.92
CA TYR A 468 -14.04 32.97 -31.99
C TYR A 468 -13.01 33.87 -32.65
N VAL A 469 -12.30 33.40 -33.69
CA VAL A 469 -11.44 34.27 -34.50
C VAL A 469 -12.25 35.41 -35.09
N LYS A 470 -13.44 35.13 -35.63
CA LYS A 470 -14.35 36.15 -36.15
C LYS A 470 -14.77 37.16 -35.08
N ILE A 471 -15.26 36.68 -33.93
CA ILE A 471 -15.70 37.53 -32.82
C ILE A 471 -14.58 38.47 -32.34
N VAL A 472 -13.37 37.93 -32.20
CA VAL A 472 -12.21 38.71 -31.74
C VAL A 472 -11.78 39.74 -32.80
N LEU A 473 -11.72 39.36 -34.08
CA LEU A 473 -11.35 40.29 -35.14
C LEU A 473 -12.36 41.44 -35.29
N GLU A 474 -13.66 41.17 -35.26
CA GLU A 474 -14.71 42.21 -35.27
C GLU A 474 -14.61 43.14 -34.06
N TRP A 475 -14.21 42.61 -32.91
CA TRP A 475 -13.99 43.41 -31.70
C TRP A 475 -12.75 44.30 -31.80
N ILE A 476 -11.63 43.76 -32.32
CA ILE A 476 -10.39 44.51 -32.56
C ILE A 476 -10.64 45.63 -33.57
N GLU A 477 -11.31 45.32 -34.68
CA GLU A 477 -11.68 46.25 -35.75
C GLU A 477 -12.40 47.49 -35.20
N LYS A 478 -13.46 47.31 -34.42
CA LYS A 478 -14.23 48.42 -33.80
C LYS A 478 -13.41 49.31 -32.88
N ARG A 479 -12.32 48.79 -32.31
CA ARG A 479 -11.47 49.50 -31.35
C ARG A 479 -10.34 50.25 -32.03
N PHE A 480 -9.77 49.66 -33.08
CA PHE A 480 -8.64 50.24 -33.79
C PHE A 480 -8.96 51.59 -34.44
N THR A 481 -10.24 51.90 -34.66
CA THR A 481 -10.69 53.24 -35.08
C THR A 481 -10.17 54.36 -34.18
N ASN A 482 -9.95 54.10 -32.88
CA ASN A 482 -9.50 55.09 -31.91
C ASN A 482 -8.19 54.66 -31.20
N GLU A 483 -7.44 53.72 -31.76
CA GLU A 483 -6.20 53.21 -31.14
C GLU A 483 -4.97 53.87 -31.77
N GLN A 484 -3.84 53.89 -31.03
CA GLN A 484 -2.59 54.46 -31.53
C GLN A 484 -2.01 53.62 -32.67
N LEU A 485 -1.46 54.30 -33.69
CA LEU A 485 -0.89 53.65 -34.89
C LEU A 485 0.14 52.57 -34.58
N ASN A 486 1.04 52.78 -33.61
CA ASN A 486 2.07 51.81 -33.23
C ASN A 486 1.49 50.47 -32.72
N VAL A 487 0.33 50.49 -32.06
CA VAL A 487 -0.39 49.29 -31.62
C VAL A 487 -0.94 48.52 -32.83
N ILE A 488 -1.52 49.26 -33.77
CA ILE A 488 -2.09 48.70 -35.01
C ILE A 488 -0.97 48.12 -35.88
N GLU A 489 0.14 48.85 -36.06
CA GLU A 489 1.33 48.40 -36.79
C GLU A 489 1.93 47.14 -36.18
N SER A 490 2.05 47.10 -34.84
CA SER A 490 2.55 45.91 -34.17
C SER A 490 1.63 44.71 -34.39
N PHE A 491 0.31 44.88 -34.25
CA PHE A 491 -0.67 43.83 -34.57
C PHE A 491 -0.54 43.33 -36.02
N LEU A 492 -0.45 44.24 -36.99
CA LEU A 492 -0.31 43.91 -38.41
C LEU A 492 1.02 43.17 -38.69
N SER A 493 2.13 43.61 -38.09
CA SER A 493 3.43 42.96 -38.24
C SER A 493 3.40 41.51 -37.78
N LYS A 494 2.58 41.21 -36.76
CA LYS A 494 2.43 39.89 -36.17
C LYS A 494 1.61 38.92 -37.03
N LEU A 495 0.78 39.42 -37.95
CA LEU A 495 -0.06 38.57 -38.82
C LEU A 495 0.75 37.53 -39.60
N THR A 496 1.95 37.89 -40.05
CA THR A 496 2.90 36.99 -40.73
C THR A 496 3.40 35.85 -39.85
N SER A 497 3.41 36.04 -38.53
CA SER A 497 3.93 35.08 -37.56
C SER A 497 2.88 34.15 -36.95
N TYR A 498 1.59 34.40 -37.21
CA TYR A 498 0.53 33.48 -36.78
C TYR A 498 0.58 32.17 -37.57
N SER A 499 0.06 31.11 -36.93
CA SER A 499 0.08 29.75 -37.48
C SER A 499 -0.44 29.69 -38.94
N MET A 500 0.10 28.76 -39.73
CA MET A 500 -0.43 28.44 -41.07
C MET A 500 -1.94 28.18 -41.02
N ARG A 501 -2.45 27.65 -39.92
CA ARG A 501 -3.88 27.45 -39.66
C ARG A 501 -4.68 28.75 -39.77
N PHE A 502 -4.23 29.84 -39.16
CA PHE A 502 -4.91 31.13 -39.29
C PHE A 502 -4.89 31.63 -40.74
N ASN A 503 -3.71 31.67 -41.35
CA ASN A 503 -3.52 32.27 -42.67
C ASN A 503 -4.14 31.47 -43.83
N LEU A 504 -4.30 30.15 -43.67
CA LEU A 504 -4.88 29.27 -44.69
C LEU A 504 -6.34 28.88 -44.37
N GLU A 505 -6.65 28.51 -43.13
CA GLU A 505 -7.99 28.02 -42.79
C GLU A 505 -8.96 29.14 -42.42
N TYR A 506 -8.55 30.11 -41.61
CA TYR A 506 -9.48 31.07 -41.01
C TYR A 506 -9.53 32.41 -41.75
N LEU A 507 -8.44 32.82 -42.39
CA LEU A 507 -8.37 34.10 -43.08
C LEU A 507 -9.48 34.27 -44.13
N SER A 508 -9.76 33.23 -44.93
CA SER A 508 -10.73 33.31 -46.04
C SER A 508 -12.13 33.78 -45.62
N ASN A 509 -12.54 33.48 -44.39
CA ASN A 509 -13.84 33.89 -43.84
C ASN A 509 -13.77 35.19 -43.02
N ASN A 510 -12.57 35.74 -42.81
CA ASN A 510 -12.31 36.91 -41.97
C ASN A 510 -11.58 38.06 -42.72
N ILE A 511 -11.48 37.98 -44.05
CA ILE A 511 -10.81 38.97 -44.90
C ILE A 511 -11.35 40.38 -44.68
N ASN A 512 -12.67 40.55 -44.53
CA ASN A 512 -13.27 41.88 -44.37
C ASN A 512 -12.79 42.60 -43.12
N SER A 513 -12.65 41.90 -41.99
CA SER A 513 -12.14 42.52 -40.76
C SER A 513 -10.66 42.86 -40.86
N ILE A 514 -9.84 41.98 -41.46
CA ILE A 514 -8.42 42.28 -41.69
C ILE A 514 -8.26 43.45 -42.67
N GLN A 515 -9.04 43.48 -43.74
CA GLN A 515 -9.07 44.59 -44.69
C GLN A 515 -9.41 45.90 -43.98
N THR A 516 -10.46 45.90 -43.14
CA THR A 516 -10.88 47.10 -42.43
C THR A 516 -9.81 47.57 -41.45
N ILE A 517 -9.13 46.65 -40.75
CA ILE A 517 -7.98 46.98 -39.89
C ILE A 517 -6.83 47.61 -40.70
N ILE A 518 -6.52 47.07 -41.88
CA ILE A 518 -5.52 47.63 -42.80
C ILE A 518 -5.94 49.04 -43.26
N ASP A 519 -7.21 49.21 -43.66
CA ASP A 519 -7.74 50.50 -44.10
C ASP A 519 -7.71 51.54 -42.97
N ILE A 520 -7.98 51.14 -41.71
CA ILE A 520 -7.82 52.00 -40.53
C ILE A 520 -6.35 52.42 -40.37
N ALA A 521 -5.40 51.49 -40.50
CA ALA A 521 -3.98 51.78 -40.39
C ALA A 521 -3.51 52.79 -41.47
N ILE A 522 -3.98 52.62 -42.72
CA ILE A 522 -3.67 53.50 -43.85
C ILE A 522 -4.31 54.88 -43.68
N ASN A 523 -5.53 54.95 -43.15
CA ASN A 523 -6.26 56.22 -42.98
C ASN A 523 -5.88 56.97 -41.70
N HIS A 524 -5.07 56.36 -40.82
CA HIS A 524 -4.53 57.06 -39.67
C HIS A 524 -3.67 58.25 -40.16
N LEU A 525 -3.82 59.42 -39.53
CA LEU A 525 -3.27 60.73 -39.98
C LEU A 525 -1.74 60.78 -40.21
N GLN A 526 -1.01 59.69 -39.97
CA GLN A 526 0.44 59.56 -40.06
C GLN A 526 0.80 58.35 -40.93
N GLN A 527 0.35 58.31 -42.18
CA GLN A 527 0.81 57.31 -43.15
C GLN A 527 2.34 57.25 -43.13
N SER A 528 2.89 56.18 -42.57
CA SER A 528 4.33 56.00 -42.46
C SER A 528 4.80 55.01 -43.52
N SER A 529 6.02 55.20 -44.03
CA SER A 529 6.65 54.22 -44.91
C SER A 529 6.76 52.84 -44.25
N TYR A 530 6.81 52.81 -42.91
CA TYR A 530 6.83 51.59 -42.11
C TYR A 530 5.47 50.87 -42.11
N THR A 531 4.35 51.59 -41.98
CA THR A 531 2.99 51.02 -42.08
C THR A 531 2.81 50.31 -43.43
N LEU A 532 3.17 50.99 -44.52
CA LEU A 532 3.08 50.43 -45.89
C LEU A 532 3.97 49.19 -46.04
N GLN A 533 5.20 49.23 -45.50
CA GLN A 533 6.11 48.10 -45.54
C GLN A 533 5.54 46.86 -44.82
N ILE A 534 4.93 47.03 -43.65
CA ILE A 534 4.27 45.93 -42.91
C ILE A 534 3.15 45.31 -43.77
N ILE A 535 2.30 46.15 -44.34
CA ILE A 535 1.14 45.75 -45.14
C ILE A 535 1.56 44.98 -46.40
N VAL A 536 2.53 45.53 -47.15
CA VAL A 536 3.09 44.88 -48.35
C VAL A 536 3.77 43.55 -47.99
N ASN A 537 4.54 43.51 -46.89
CA ASN A 537 5.18 42.28 -46.43
C ASN A 537 4.15 41.19 -46.09
N TYR A 538 3.04 41.55 -45.46
CA TYR A 538 1.96 40.60 -45.19
C TYR A 538 1.29 40.10 -46.48
N GLY A 539 1.00 40.99 -47.43
CA GLY A 539 0.48 40.61 -48.74
C GLY A 539 1.42 39.64 -49.48
N MET A 540 2.72 39.92 -49.49
CA MET A 540 3.72 39.02 -50.11
C MET A 540 3.82 37.68 -49.39
N PHE A 541 3.73 37.68 -48.06
CA PHE A 541 3.68 36.44 -47.27
C PHE A 541 2.46 35.59 -47.62
N LEU A 542 1.27 36.20 -47.76
CA LEU A 542 0.06 35.47 -48.14
C LEU A 542 0.17 34.87 -49.54
N LEU A 543 0.72 35.60 -50.51
CA LEU A 543 0.96 35.08 -51.86
C LEU A 543 1.87 33.86 -51.86
N ARG A 544 2.94 33.86 -51.05
CA ARG A 544 3.85 32.70 -50.92
C ARG A 544 3.17 31.52 -50.21
N SER A 545 2.46 31.80 -49.12
CA SER A 545 1.89 30.76 -48.25
C SER A 545 0.69 30.04 -48.89
N VAL A 546 -0.11 30.76 -49.68
CA VAL A 546 -1.34 30.22 -50.28
C VAL A 546 -1.07 29.30 -51.49
N GLU A 547 0.15 29.28 -52.04
CA GLU A 547 0.50 28.39 -53.15
C GLU A 547 0.25 26.92 -52.83
N GLN A 548 0.44 26.55 -51.57
CA GLN A 548 0.30 25.19 -51.02
C GLN A 548 -1.12 24.87 -50.51
N HIS A 549 -2.10 25.78 -50.69
CA HIS A 549 -3.44 25.61 -50.13
C HIS A 549 -4.22 24.48 -50.86
N PRO A 550 -4.75 23.46 -50.15
CA PRO A 550 -5.41 22.30 -50.77
C PRO A 550 -6.77 22.63 -51.42
N ASN A 551 -7.48 23.64 -50.92
CA ASN A 551 -8.74 24.11 -51.50
C ASN A 551 -8.52 25.27 -52.50
N LYS A 552 -8.91 25.05 -53.77
CA LYS A 552 -8.74 26.01 -54.87
C LYS A 552 -9.55 27.31 -54.70
N GLN A 553 -10.77 27.25 -54.18
CA GLN A 553 -11.60 28.45 -53.98
C GLN A 553 -11.01 29.34 -52.89
N ARG A 554 -10.61 28.76 -51.75
CA ARG A 554 -9.94 29.51 -50.67
C ARG A 554 -8.62 30.11 -51.13
N LYS A 555 -7.87 29.38 -51.97
CA LYS A 555 -6.66 29.87 -52.61
C LYS A 555 -6.90 31.13 -53.43
N GLU A 556 -7.89 31.12 -54.31
CA GLU A 556 -8.24 32.28 -55.15
C GLU A 556 -8.65 33.50 -54.31
N ILE A 557 -9.48 33.28 -53.28
CA ILE A 557 -9.92 34.34 -52.35
C ILE A 557 -8.74 35.01 -51.64
N ILE A 558 -7.85 34.21 -51.04
CA ILE A 558 -6.67 34.74 -50.32
C ILE A 558 -5.69 35.42 -51.30
N GLN A 559 -5.51 34.89 -52.52
CA GLN A 559 -4.67 35.52 -53.55
C GLN A 559 -5.22 36.87 -54.02
N GLN A 560 -6.53 36.97 -54.23
CA GLN A 560 -7.18 38.23 -54.61
C GLN A 560 -7.03 39.27 -53.50
N PHE A 561 -7.24 38.87 -52.24
CA PHE A 561 -7.04 39.73 -51.08
C PHE A 561 -5.59 40.23 -50.98
N ALA A 562 -4.61 39.34 -51.09
CA ALA A 562 -3.20 39.72 -51.04
C ALA A 562 -2.80 40.70 -52.16
N LYS A 563 -3.28 40.47 -53.39
CA LYS A 563 -3.08 41.40 -54.52
C LYS A 563 -3.75 42.76 -54.28
N LYS A 564 -4.91 42.78 -53.63
CA LYS A 564 -5.62 44.02 -53.30
C LYS A 564 -4.82 44.84 -52.31
N ILE A 565 -4.36 44.24 -51.23
CA ILE A 565 -3.57 44.90 -50.19
C ILE A 565 -2.27 45.49 -50.74
N ILE A 566 -1.57 44.78 -51.64
CA ILE A 566 -0.30 45.26 -52.24
C ILE A 566 -0.52 46.46 -53.17
N LYS A 567 -1.72 46.62 -53.74
CA LYS A 567 -2.06 47.68 -54.70
C LYS A 567 -2.60 48.96 -54.05
N GLN A 568 -3.08 48.86 -52.81
CA GLN A 568 -3.49 50.02 -52.00
C GLN A 568 -2.25 50.81 -51.59
#